data_AF-A0ABD7CRB9-F1
#
_entry.id   AF-A0ABD7CRB9-F1
#
_cell.length_a   1.000
_cell.length_b   1.000
_cell.length_c   1.000
_cell.angle_alpha   90.00
_cell.angle_beta   90.00
_cell.angle_gamma   90.00
#
_symmetry.space_group_name_H-M   'P 1'
#
loop_
_entity.id
_entity.type
_entity.pdbx_description
1 polymer ?
#
loop_
_entity_poly.entity_id
_entity_poly.type
_entity_poly.pdbx_seq_one_letter_code
_entity_poly.pdbx_strand_id
1 'polypeptide(L)'
;MTTISATRTAGRPLLDSRVLFRTYAATLVVNLPLLALLLVPQLLRSRAGSEALLMVGSFLLLVLVTSAVVIAPEVSARVAPAGDHWRPGRARSRTRAMLRSDRRASLRSLAEFVVLYIAAQGVGGVFAWMMPYVWANPAHEADPAQSAWVIDYPNYATQAAAIYLCVCFAVAWYATRVRARSARLEAAA
;
A
#
# COMPACT_ATOMS: atom_id res chain seq x y z
N MET A 1 -15.82 53.58 1.35
CA MET A 1 -15.73 52.50 2.35
C MET A 1 -16.26 51.25 1.68
N THR A 2 -15.35 50.40 1.18
CA THR A 2 -15.72 49.22 0.39
C THR A 2 -15.10 48.02 1.08
N THR A 3 -15.89 47.36 1.92
CA THR A 3 -15.51 46.11 2.58
C THR A 3 -15.65 44.99 1.57
N ILE A 4 -14.57 44.68 0.86
CA ILE A 4 -14.49 43.47 0.05
C ILE A 4 -14.46 42.29 1.02
N SER A 5 -15.58 41.57 1.05
CA SER A 5 -15.76 40.35 1.80
C SER A 5 -14.71 39.35 1.34
N ALA A 6 -13.66 39.17 2.14
CA ALA A 6 -12.75 38.06 2.02
C ALA A 6 -13.54 36.79 2.32
N THR A 7 -14.09 36.16 1.29
CA THR A 7 -14.53 34.77 1.32
C THR A 7 -13.31 33.94 1.71
N ARG A 8 -13.15 33.71 3.02
CA ARG A 8 -12.32 32.65 3.56
C ARG A 8 -12.79 31.36 2.89
N THR A 9 -12.01 30.91 1.92
CA THR A 9 -11.93 29.51 1.51
C THR A 9 -11.39 28.72 2.70
N ALA A 10 -12.21 28.60 3.75
CA ALA A 10 -11.91 27.79 4.92
C ALA A 10 -11.63 26.37 4.41
N GLY A 11 -10.39 25.95 4.62
CA GLY A 11 -9.81 24.76 4.02
C GLY A 11 -10.71 23.54 4.21
N ARG A 12 -11.33 23.09 3.11
CA ARG A 12 -11.78 21.71 3.03
C ARG A 12 -10.54 20.84 3.30
N PRO A 13 -10.56 19.96 4.31
CA PRO A 13 -9.40 19.14 4.60
C PRO A 13 -8.98 18.42 3.32
N LEU A 14 -7.68 18.46 3.02
CA LEU A 14 -7.10 17.91 1.79
C LEU A 14 -7.48 16.43 1.58
N LEU A 15 -7.85 15.73 2.66
CA LEU A 15 -8.39 14.39 2.74
C LEU A 15 -9.35 14.28 3.94
N ASP A 16 -10.50 13.62 3.75
CA ASP A 16 -11.41 13.28 4.85
C ASP A 16 -10.85 12.09 5.64
N SER A 17 -10.43 12.32 6.89
CA SER A 17 -9.84 11.30 7.76
C SER A 17 -10.75 10.10 7.99
N ARG A 18 -12.09 10.29 8.01
CA ARG A 18 -13.03 9.18 8.17
C ARG A 18 -13.03 8.28 6.93
N VAL A 19 -12.95 8.88 5.75
CA VAL A 19 -12.87 8.15 4.48
C VAL A 19 -11.55 7.38 4.39
N LEU A 20 -10.44 8.02 4.79
CA LEU A 20 -9.13 7.36 4.84
C LEU A 20 -9.15 6.16 5.80
N PHE A 21 -9.64 6.34 7.02
CA PHE A 21 -9.72 5.27 8.01
C PHE A 21 -10.58 4.10 7.52
N ARG A 22 -11.78 4.36 6.98
CA ARG A 22 -12.67 3.31 6.45
C ARG A 22 -12.04 2.58 5.27
N THR A 23 -11.38 3.32 4.38
CA THR A 23 -10.67 2.73 3.24
C THR A 23 -9.48 1.89 3.73
N TYR A 24 -8.74 2.36 4.73
CA TYR A 24 -7.63 1.64 5.33
C TYR A 24 -8.07 0.33 6.00
N ALA A 25 -9.13 0.37 6.82
CA ALA A 25 -9.70 -0.84 7.42
C ALA A 25 -10.12 -1.87 6.35
N ALA A 26 -10.72 -1.40 5.25
CA ALA A 26 -11.11 -2.26 4.13
C ALA A 26 -9.90 -2.80 3.36
N THR A 27 -8.86 -2.01 3.15
CA THR A 27 -7.65 -2.46 2.46
C THR A 27 -6.88 -3.49 3.28
N LEU A 28 -6.94 -3.46 4.61
CA LEU A 28 -6.40 -4.55 5.43
C LEU A 28 -7.08 -5.87 5.05
N VAL A 29 -8.42 -5.94 5.15
CA VAL A 29 -9.15 -7.19 4.85
C VAL A 29 -8.95 -7.65 3.41
N VAL A 30 -9.06 -6.75 2.43
CA VAL A 30 -8.96 -7.11 1.01
C VAL A 30 -7.54 -7.58 0.63
N ASN A 31 -6.51 -7.02 1.27
CA ASN A 31 -5.12 -7.36 0.95
C ASN A 31 -4.54 -8.43 1.89
N LEU A 32 -5.35 -9.22 2.60
CA LEU A 32 -4.85 -10.38 3.36
C LEU A 32 -3.95 -11.33 2.55
N PRO A 33 -4.17 -11.58 1.24
CA PRO A 33 -3.21 -12.35 0.44
C PRO A 33 -1.80 -11.76 0.39
N LEU A 34 -1.67 -10.43 0.47
CA LEU A 34 -0.38 -9.75 0.58
C LEU A 34 0.30 -10.10 1.91
N LEU A 35 -0.44 -10.07 3.02
CA LEU A 35 0.08 -10.48 4.32
C LEU A 35 0.51 -11.95 4.31
N ALA A 36 -0.33 -12.83 3.76
CA ALA A 36 -0.02 -14.25 3.65
C ALA A 36 1.30 -14.48 2.89
N LEU A 37 1.52 -13.79 1.76
CA LEU A 37 2.79 -13.83 1.05
C LEU A 37 3.95 -13.28 1.89
N LEU A 38 3.74 -12.15 2.57
CA LEU A 38 4.73 -11.50 3.43
C LEU A 38 5.16 -12.37 4.62
N LEU A 39 4.33 -13.33 5.03
CA LEU A 39 4.62 -14.26 6.13
C LEU A 39 5.37 -15.53 5.68
N VAL A 40 5.65 -15.71 4.38
CA VAL A 40 6.40 -16.86 3.89
C VAL A 40 7.86 -16.47 3.63
N PRO A 41 8.78 -16.70 4.61
CA PRO A 41 10.17 -16.26 4.49
C PRO A 41 10.87 -16.87 3.27
N GLN A 42 10.57 -18.13 2.92
CA GLN A 42 11.18 -18.82 1.78
C GLN A 42 10.95 -18.12 0.44
N LEU A 43 9.85 -17.38 0.31
CA LEU A 43 9.50 -16.65 -0.92
C LEU A 43 10.09 -15.24 -0.96
N LEU A 44 10.46 -14.67 0.18
CA LEU A 44 10.83 -13.25 0.29
C LEU A 44 12.25 -13.00 0.80
N ARG A 45 12.95 -14.05 1.24
CA ARG A 45 14.32 -13.95 1.74
C ARG A 45 15.18 -15.05 1.10
N SER A 46 16.23 -14.64 0.40
CA SER A 46 17.23 -15.57 -0.15
C SER A 46 17.88 -16.44 0.94
N ARG A 47 17.99 -15.92 2.17
CA ARG A 47 18.53 -16.66 3.32
C ARG A 47 17.61 -17.78 3.84
N ALA A 48 16.34 -17.78 3.44
CA ALA A 48 15.33 -18.75 3.88
C ALA A 48 14.99 -19.79 2.81
N GLY A 49 15.35 -19.54 1.55
CA GLY A 49 14.94 -20.33 0.40
C GLY A 49 15.97 -20.26 -0.71
N SER A 50 15.54 -20.47 -1.95
CA SER A 50 16.40 -20.37 -3.12
C SER A 50 16.18 -19.05 -3.86
N GLU A 51 17.12 -18.68 -4.73
CA GLU A 51 16.95 -17.51 -5.62
C GLU A 51 15.73 -17.65 -6.52
N ALA A 52 15.41 -18.88 -6.96
CA ALA A 52 14.22 -19.16 -7.75
C ALA A 52 12.93 -18.85 -6.95
N LEU A 53 12.86 -19.25 -5.67
CA LEU A 53 11.72 -18.93 -4.82
C LEU A 53 11.62 -17.42 -4.54
N LEU A 54 12.76 -16.73 -4.36
CA LEU A 54 12.78 -15.28 -4.21
C LEU A 54 12.26 -14.55 -5.46
N MET A 55 12.60 -15.03 -6.65
CA MET A 55 12.10 -14.50 -7.91
C MET A 55 10.58 -14.69 -8.02
N VAL A 56 10.07 -15.89 -7.69
CA VAL A 56 8.63 -16.19 -7.67
C VAL A 56 7.91 -15.31 -6.66
N GLY A 57 8.41 -15.20 -5.43
CA GLY A 57 7.80 -14.35 -4.40
C GLY A 57 7.82 -12.87 -4.78
N SER A 58 8.90 -12.38 -5.40
CA SER A 58 8.99 -11.00 -5.90
C SER A 58 7.97 -10.72 -7.01
N PHE A 59 7.80 -11.66 -7.93
CA PHE A 59 6.78 -11.55 -8.98
C PHE A 59 5.37 -11.55 -8.40
N LEU A 60 5.06 -12.46 -7.48
CA LEU A 60 3.77 -12.51 -6.77
C LEU A 60 3.52 -11.22 -5.99
N LEU A 61 4.53 -10.67 -5.33
CA LEU A 61 4.45 -9.41 -4.60
C LEU A 61 4.09 -8.26 -5.55
N LEU A 62 4.77 -8.16 -6.69
CA LEU A 62 4.46 -7.17 -7.72
C LEU A 62 3.02 -7.29 -8.22
N VAL A 63 2.56 -8.51 -8.53
CA VAL A 63 1.18 -8.77 -8.97
C VAL A 63 0.16 -8.36 -7.91
N LEU A 64 0.38 -8.72 -6.64
CA LEU A 64 -0.52 -8.40 -5.55
C LEU A 64 -0.57 -6.90 -5.27
N VAL A 65 0.57 -6.21 -5.22
CA VAL A 65 0.62 -4.75 -5.01
C VAL A 65 -0.02 -4.01 -6.18
N THR A 66 0.25 -4.44 -7.42
CA THR A 66 -0.39 -3.85 -8.60
C THR A 66 -1.90 -4.05 -8.56
N SER A 67 -2.36 -5.25 -8.23
CA SER A 67 -3.78 -5.57 -8.09
C SER A 67 -4.43 -4.72 -7.00
N ALA A 68 -3.77 -4.58 -5.84
CA ALA A 68 -4.24 -3.75 -4.73
C ALA A 68 -4.48 -2.30 -5.17
N VAL A 69 -3.54 -1.68 -5.89
CA VAL A 69 -3.68 -0.32 -6.44
C VAL A 69 -4.81 -0.23 -7.45
N VAL A 70 -4.93 -1.23 -8.34
CA VAL A 70 -5.96 -1.27 -9.39
C VAL A 70 -7.38 -1.39 -8.82
N ILE A 71 -7.56 -2.15 -7.74
CA ILE A 71 -8.86 -2.35 -7.09
C ILE A 71 -9.15 -1.30 -6.00
N ALA A 72 -8.15 -0.55 -5.53
CA ALA A 72 -8.29 0.42 -4.45
C ALA A 72 -9.44 1.42 -4.64
N PRO A 73 -9.69 1.97 -5.85
CA PRO A 73 -10.83 2.86 -6.08
C PRO A 73 -12.18 2.20 -5.80
N GLU A 74 -12.35 0.93 -6.17
CA GLU A 74 -13.58 0.16 -5.93
C GLU A 74 -13.76 -0.17 -4.45
N VAL A 75 -12.67 -0.54 -3.77
CA VAL A 75 -12.69 -0.76 -2.31
C VAL A 75 -13.13 0.51 -1.60
N SER A 76 -12.53 1.66 -1.96
CA SER A 76 -12.90 2.96 -1.40
C SER A 76 -14.35 3.33 -1.71
N ALA A 77 -14.85 3.10 -2.93
CA ALA A 77 -16.23 3.41 -3.30
C ALA A 77 -17.26 2.55 -2.56
N ARG A 78 -16.92 1.31 -2.19
CA ARG A 78 -17.80 0.44 -1.38
C ARG A 78 -17.94 0.93 0.04
N VAL A 79 -16.85 1.40 0.65
CA VAL A 79 -16.86 1.80 2.07
C VAL A 79 -17.05 3.29 2.31
N ALA A 80 -16.85 4.11 1.28
CA ALA A 80 -17.00 5.56 1.32
C ALA A 80 -17.54 6.12 -0.02
N PRO A 81 -18.78 5.73 -0.41
CA PRO A 81 -19.41 6.24 -1.61
C PRO A 81 -19.58 7.76 -1.57
N ALA A 82 -19.58 8.40 -2.74
CA ALA A 82 -19.89 9.83 -2.88
C ALA A 82 -20.58 10.11 -4.22
N GLY A 83 -21.84 10.56 -4.15
CA GLY A 83 -22.64 10.95 -5.31
C GLY A 83 -22.63 9.91 -6.42
N ASP A 84 -22.84 10.36 -7.66
CA ASP A 84 -22.76 9.49 -8.85
C ASP A 84 -21.33 9.35 -9.39
N HIS A 85 -20.44 10.27 -9.03
CA HIS A 85 -19.03 10.22 -9.45
C HIS A 85 -18.20 9.12 -8.76
N TRP A 86 -18.64 8.63 -7.58
CA TRP A 86 -17.88 7.68 -6.78
C TRP A 86 -18.77 6.59 -6.16
N ARG A 87 -19.21 5.66 -7.00
CA ARG A 87 -19.98 4.47 -6.60
C ARG A 87 -19.28 3.19 -7.07
N PRO A 88 -19.52 2.05 -6.39
CA PRO A 88 -19.05 0.75 -6.83
C PRO A 88 -19.45 0.47 -8.29
N GLY A 89 -18.55 -0.12 -9.07
CA GLY A 89 -18.73 -0.41 -10.50
C GLY A 89 -18.39 0.76 -11.43
N ARG A 90 -18.35 2.00 -10.93
CA ARG A 90 -17.99 3.19 -11.70
C ARG A 90 -16.65 3.80 -11.28
N ALA A 91 -16.19 3.58 -10.06
CA ALA A 91 -14.97 4.20 -9.54
C ALA A 91 -13.72 3.83 -10.35
N ARG A 92 -13.59 2.58 -10.79
CA ARG A 92 -12.45 2.14 -11.63
C ARG A 92 -12.51 2.71 -13.04
N SER A 93 -13.68 2.79 -13.67
CA SER A 93 -13.81 3.40 -15.00
C SER A 93 -13.55 4.91 -14.94
N ARG A 94 -14.06 5.60 -13.91
CA ARG A 94 -13.76 7.01 -13.60
C ARG A 94 -12.25 7.22 -13.43
N THR A 95 -11.58 6.37 -12.66
CA THR A 95 -10.13 6.45 -12.45
C THR A 95 -9.34 6.26 -13.74
N ARG A 96 -9.75 5.31 -14.59
CA ARG A 96 -9.17 5.12 -15.94
C ARG A 96 -9.42 6.31 -16.86
N ALA A 97 -10.59 6.94 -16.78
CA ALA A 97 -10.88 8.16 -17.53
C ALA A 97 -9.98 9.31 -17.07
N MET A 98 -9.80 9.49 -15.76
CA MET A 98 -8.90 10.50 -15.17
C MET A 98 -7.43 10.30 -15.59
N LEU A 99 -6.97 9.05 -15.69
CA LEU A 99 -5.63 8.75 -16.20
C LEU A 99 -5.41 9.25 -17.64
N ARG A 100 -6.47 9.32 -18.45
CA ARG A 100 -6.42 9.80 -19.83
C ARG A 100 -6.62 11.32 -19.93
N SER A 101 -7.55 11.88 -19.16
CA SER A 101 -7.91 13.31 -19.23
C SER A 101 -6.98 14.21 -18.41
N ASP A 102 -6.47 13.73 -17.27
CA ASP A 102 -5.55 14.45 -16.40
C ASP A 102 -4.40 13.53 -15.96
N ARG A 103 -3.53 13.23 -16.92
CA ARG A 103 -2.39 12.32 -16.74
C ARG A 103 -1.43 12.84 -15.68
N ARG A 104 -1.12 14.14 -15.65
CA ARG A 104 -0.16 14.74 -14.71
C ARG A 104 -0.63 14.59 -13.27
N ALA A 105 -1.89 14.92 -12.99
CA ALA A 105 -2.41 14.69 -11.65
C ALA A 105 -2.40 13.20 -11.33
N SER A 106 -2.93 12.34 -12.21
CA SER A 106 -2.98 10.90 -11.97
C SER A 106 -1.61 10.30 -11.64
N LEU A 107 -0.57 10.67 -12.39
CA LEU A 107 0.83 10.29 -12.11
C LEU A 107 1.32 10.82 -10.76
N ARG A 108 0.90 12.01 -10.33
CA ARG A 108 1.22 12.53 -9.00
C ARG A 108 0.63 11.67 -7.87
N SER A 109 -0.61 11.15 -8.01
CA SER A 109 -1.16 10.21 -7.00
C SER A 109 -0.37 8.90 -6.97
N LEU A 110 0.02 8.40 -8.15
CA LEU A 110 0.83 7.19 -8.23
C LEU A 110 2.22 7.41 -7.64
N ALA A 111 2.84 8.56 -7.86
CA ALA A 111 4.11 8.94 -7.26
C ALA A 111 4.01 9.04 -5.72
N GLU A 112 2.94 9.66 -5.21
CA GLU A 112 2.65 9.68 -3.76
C GLU A 112 2.55 8.25 -3.19
N PHE A 113 1.87 7.33 -3.89
CA PHE A 113 1.82 5.92 -3.53
C PHE A 113 3.20 5.25 -3.52
N VAL A 114 4.00 5.44 -4.57
CA VAL A 114 5.34 4.85 -4.68
C VAL A 114 6.24 5.32 -3.54
N VAL A 115 6.20 6.61 -3.20
CA VAL A 115 6.95 7.17 -2.06
C VAL A 115 6.53 6.50 -0.74
N LEU A 116 5.23 6.36 -0.50
CA LEU A 116 4.72 5.68 0.71
C LEU A 116 5.08 4.19 0.73
N TYR A 117 5.09 3.52 -0.42
CA TYR A 117 5.50 2.13 -0.54
C TYR A 117 7.00 1.96 -0.22
N ILE A 118 7.86 2.85 -0.71
CA ILE A 118 9.28 2.87 -0.35
C ILE A 118 9.46 3.11 1.15
N ALA A 119 8.70 4.05 1.73
CA ALA A 119 8.72 4.30 3.17
C ALA A 119 8.30 3.05 3.97
N ALA A 120 7.33 2.27 3.49
CA ALA A 120 6.95 0.99 4.11
C ALA A 120 8.10 -0.02 4.13
N GLN A 121 8.94 -0.07 3.08
CA GLN A 121 10.16 -0.89 3.09
C GLN A 121 11.17 -0.38 4.13
N GLY A 122 11.29 0.94 4.28
CA GLY A 122 12.10 1.56 5.32
C GLY A 122 11.68 1.17 6.74
N VAL A 123 10.36 1.13 7.00
CA VAL A 123 9.81 0.60 8.28
C VAL A 123 10.24 -0.85 8.48
N GLY A 124 10.16 -1.69 7.45
CA GLY A 124 10.70 -3.04 7.48
C GLY A 124 12.18 -3.07 7.88
N GLY A 125 13.01 -2.18 7.34
CA GLY A 125 14.42 -2.04 7.70
C GLY A 125 14.63 -1.69 9.19
N VAL A 126 13.84 -0.74 9.72
CA VAL A 126 13.88 -0.37 11.15
C VAL A 126 13.53 -1.56 12.04
N PHE A 127 12.47 -2.29 11.71
CA PHE A 127 12.07 -3.49 12.47
C PHE A 127 13.14 -4.59 12.41
N ALA A 128 13.79 -4.79 11.25
CA ALA A 128 14.90 -5.75 11.14
C ALA A 128 16.11 -5.35 11.99
N TRP A 129 16.36 -4.06 12.13
CA TRP A 129 17.46 -3.53 12.94
C TRP A 129 17.17 -3.66 14.44
N MET A 130 15.93 -3.35 14.87
CA MET A 130 15.51 -3.47 16.27
C MET A 130 15.32 -4.92 16.73
N MET A 131 14.80 -5.77 15.83
CA MET A 131 14.51 -7.19 16.08
C MET A 131 15.11 -8.04 14.97
N PRO A 132 16.42 -8.35 15.07
CA PRO A 132 17.08 -9.23 14.12
C PRO A 132 16.35 -10.58 14.06
N TYR A 133 16.01 -10.99 12.84
CA TYR A 133 15.28 -12.25 12.59
C TYR A 133 16.13 -13.29 11.86
N VAL A 134 17.38 -12.97 11.54
CA VAL A 134 18.27 -13.87 10.79
C VAL A 134 19.71 -13.74 11.28
N TRP A 135 20.35 -14.87 11.51
CA TRP A 135 21.78 -14.95 11.86
C TRP A 135 22.40 -16.23 11.29
N ALA A 136 23.73 -16.26 11.22
CA ALA A 136 24.48 -17.42 10.74
C ALA A 136 24.25 -18.61 11.69
N ASN A 137 24.06 -19.80 11.14
CA ASN A 137 23.90 -21.02 11.92
C ASN A 137 25.28 -21.61 12.27
N PRO A 138 25.70 -21.65 13.55
CA PRO A 138 26.99 -22.23 13.92
C PRO A 138 27.10 -23.72 13.56
N ALA A 139 25.97 -24.44 13.51
CA ALA A 139 25.95 -25.85 13.16
C ALA A 139 26.34 -26.10 11.69
N HIS A 140 26.19 -25.10 10.81
CA HIS A 140 26.58 -25.20 9.41
C HIS A 140 28.11 -25.27 9.22
N GLU A 141 28.89 -24.69 10.15
CA GLU A 141 30.35 -24.79 10.12
C GLU A 141 30.85 -26.20 10.41
N ALA A 142 30.11 -26.96 11.22
CA ALA A 142 30.42 -28.34 11.58
C ALA A 142 29.79 -29.37 10.62
N ASP A 143 28.63 -29.04 10.03
CA ASP A 143 27.88 -29.89 9.10
C ASP A 143 27.28 -29.05 7.96
N PRO A 144 27.89 -29.08 6.75
CA PRO A 144 27.39 -28.35 5.58
C PRO A 144 25.98 -28.77 5.13
N ALA A 145 25.43 -29.89 5.60
CA ALA A 145 24.07 -30.30 5.31
C ALA A 145 23.02 -29.48 6.09
N GLN A 146 23.41 -28.78 7.16
CA GLN A 146 22.52 -27.88 7.90
C GLN A 146 22.26 -26.59 7.11
N SER A 147 21.14 -25.90 7.39
CA SER A 147 20.90 -24.56 6.82
C SER A 147 21.98 -23.58 7.29
N ALA A 148 22.52 -22.76 6.39
CA ALA A 148 23.49 -21.71 6.71
C ALA A 148 22.91 -20.58 7.58
N TRP A 149 21.57 -20.43 7.61
CA TRP A 149 20.88 -19.37 8.34
C TRP A 149 19.84 -19.93 9.29
N VAL A 150 19.76 -19.33 10.47
CA VAL A 150 18.65 -19.51 11.41
C VAL A 150 17.70 -18.33 11.26
N ILE A 151 16.39 -18.61 11.25
CA ILE A 151 15.34 -17.60 11.15
C ILE A 151 14.49 -17.61 12.40
N ASP A 152 14.44 -16.47 13.09
CA ASP A 152 13.45 -16.21 14.12
C ASP A 152 12.15 -15.79 13.44
N TYR A 153 11.23 -16.74 13.36
CA TYR A 153 9.94 -16.52 12.71
C TYR A 153 9.09 -15.44 13.40
N PRO A 154 8.97 -15.37 14.75
CA PRO A 154 8.28 -14.26 15.42
C PRO A 154 8.80 -12.86 15.04
N ASN A 155 10.12 -12.65 15.03
CA ASN A 155 10.72 -11.36 14.66
C ASN A 155 10.47 -11.05 13.18
N TYR A 156 10.62 -12.07 12.30
CA TYR A 156 10.31 -11.95 10.88
C TYR A 156 8.84 -11.58 10.64
N ALA A 157 7.92 -12.27 11.31
CA ALA A 157 6.48 -12.03 11.18
C ALA A 157 6.09 -10.62 11.65
N THR A 158 6.76 -10.11 12.69
CA THR A 158 6.55 -8.74 13.18
C THR A 158 7.00 -7.71 12.14
N GLN A 159 8.16 -7.91 11.51
CA GLN A 159 8.62 -7.09 10.39
C GLN A 159 7.63 -7.12 9.22
N ALA A 160 7.19 -8.31 8.82
CA ALA A 160 6.24 -8.53 7.72
C ALA A 160 4.90 -7.82 7.98
N ALA A 161 4.37 -7.93 9.21
CA ALA A 161 3.14 -7.26 9.63
C ALA A 161 3.28 -5.73 9.58
N ALA A 162 4.41 -5.17 10.02
CA ALA A 162 4.66 -3.74 9.96
C ALA A 162 4.67 -3.21 8.51
N ILE A 163 5.38 -3.91 7.61
CA ILE A 163 5.40 -3.58 6.18
C ILE A 163 3.97 -3.62 5.61
N TYR A 164 3.24 -4.70 5.90
CA TYR A 164 1.87 -4.89 5.42
C TYR A 164 0.92 -3.76 5.84
N LEU A 165 0.96 -3.33 7.11
CA LEU A 165 0.16 -2.21 7.62
C LEU A 165 0.47 -0.92 6.85
N CYS A 166 1.76 -0.62 6.65
CA CYS A 166 2.18 0.57 5.90
C CYS A 166 1.79 0.51 4.42
N VAL A 167 1.88 -0.66 3.77
CA VAL A 167 1.44 -0.83 2.37
C VAL A 167 -0.08 -0.65 2.25
N CYS A 168 -0.86 -1.22 3.18
CA CYS A 168 -2.31 -1.02 3.19
C CYS A 168 -2.70 0.45 3.39
N PHE A 169 -1.92 1.19 4.19
CA PHE A 169 -2.07 2.65 4.34
C PHE A 169 -1.76 3.38 3.03
N ALA A 170 -0.67 3.04 2.35
CA ALA A 170 -0.31 3.62 1.06
C ALA A 170 -1.41 3.41 0.00
N VAL A 171 -2.00 2.21 -0.06
CA VAL A 171 -3.11 1.88 -0.97
C VAL A 171 -4.36 2.70 -0.63
N ALA A 172 -4.70 2.83 0.66
CA ALA A 172 -5.83 3.64 1.10
C ALA A 172 -5.61 5.13 0.81
N TRP A 173 -4.40 5.64 1.05
CA TRP A 173 -4.00 6.99 0.68
C TRP A 173 -4.22 7.24 -0.81
N TYR A 174 -3.71 6.35 -1.67
CA TYR A 174 -3.90 6.45 -3.11
C TYR A 174 -5.39 6.54 -3.49
N ALA A 175 -6.23 5.62 -3.00
CA ALA A 175 -7.64 5.60 -3.33
C ALA A 175 -8.38 6.87 -2.89
N THR A 176 -8.08 7.38 -1.68
CA THR A 176 -8.70 8.60 -1.17
C THR A 176 -8.25 9.85 -1.94
N ARG A 177 -6.99 9.90 -2.40
CA ARG A 177 -6.49 10.98 -3.27
C ARG A 177 -7.17 10.98 -4.64
N VAL A 178 -7.35 9.81 -5.25
CA VAL A 178 -8.09 9.69 -6.51
C VAL A 178 -9.56 10.09 -6.32
N ARG A 179 -10.21 9.64 -5.24
CA ARG A 179 -11.58 10.04 -4.88
C ARG A 179 -11.75 11.55 -4.76
N ALA A 180 -10.87 12.19 -3.97
CA ALA A 180 -10.92 13.63 -3.74
C ALA A 180 -10.74 14.42 -5.05
N ARG A 181 -9.93 13.92 -5.98
CA ARG A 181 -9.77 14.55 -7.29
C ARG A 181 -10.96 14.32 -8.21
N SER A 182 -11.56 13.14 -8.19
CA SER A 182 -12.79 12.89 -8.94
C SER A 182 -13.90 13.88 -8.53
N ALA A 183 -14.00 14.19 -7.23
CA ALA A 183 -14.97 15.16 -6.73
C ALA A 183 -14.67 16.59 -7.22
N ARG A 184 -13.39 16.98 -7.29
CA ARG A 184 -12.99 18.30 -7.83
C ARG A 184 -13.31 18.44 -9.32
N LEU A 185 -13.10 17.37 -10.09
CA LEU A 185 -13.42 17.35 -11.52
C LEU A 185 -14.93 17.41 -11.77
N GLU A 186 -15.75 16.81 -10.90
CA GLU A 186 -17.21 16.93 -10.99
C GLU A 186 -17.69 18.34 -10.61
N ALA A 187 -17.09 18.95 -9.58
CA ALA A 187 -17.45 20.31 -9.17
C ALA A 187 -17.02 21.41 -10.17
N ALA A 188 -16.17 21.07 -11.15
CA ALA A 188 -15.70 21.99 -12.18
C ALA A 188 -16.39 21.78 -13.55
N ALA A 189 -17.26 20.76 -13.65
CA ALA A 189 -18.06 20.45 -14.84
C ALA A 189 -19.47 21.04 -14.69
#